data_AF-A0A7Y2WXD4-F1
#
_entry.id   AF-A0A7Y2WXD4-F1
#
_cell.length_a   1.000
_cell.length_b   1.000
_cell.length_c   1.000
_cell.angle_alpha   90.00
_cell.angle_beta   90.00
_cell.angle_gamma   90.00
#
_symmetry.space_group_name_H-M   'P 1'
#
loop_
_entity.id
_entity.type
_entity.pdbx_description
1 polymer ?
#
loop_
_entity_poly.entity_id
_entity_poly.type
_entity_poly.pdbx_seq_one_letter_code
_entity_poly.pdbx_strand_id
1 'polypeptide(L)' 'MSAEPQTALKYEVEVGADGHVDLRVPFKPGARLVVFVLEEPAESLADLTAAAQSSLAFWDNPLDDEDWNNA' A
#
# COMPACT_ATOMS: atom_id res chain seq x y z
N MET A 1 30.20 9.39 -13.27
CA MET A 1 29.63 8.07 -13.59
C MET A 1 28.15 8.18 -13.29
N SER A 2 27.31 8.32 -14.32
CA SER A 2 25.86 8.37 -14.14
C SER A 2 25.37 6.95 -13.89
N ALA A 3 24.70 6.70 -12.77
CA ALA A 3 24.04 5.42 -12.54
C ALA A 3 22.85 5.33 -13.52
N GLU A 4 22.80 4.28 -14.32
CA GLU A 4 21.64 4.01 -15.16
C GLU A 4 20.42 3.75 -14.27
N PRO A 5 19.21 4.16 -14.70
CA PRO A 5 17.99 3.91 -13.95
C PRO A 5 17.81 2.39 -13.77
N GLN A 6 17.86 1.96 -12.52
CA GLN A 6 17.74 0.55 -12.17
C GLN A 6 16.25 0.21 -12.12
N THR A 7 15.74 -0.51 -13.12
CA THR A 7 14.36 -0.99 -13.14
C THR A 7 14.16 -1.99 -12.01
N ALA A 8 13.41 -1.60 -10.97
CA ALA A 8 13.04 -2.48 -9.88
C ALA A 8 11.87 -3.39 -10.31
N LEU A 9 12.00 -4.70 -10.07
CA LEU A 9 10.93 -5.67 -10.25
C LEU A 9 10.33 -5.97 -8.88
N LYS A 10 9.04 -5.65 -8.70
CA LYS A 10 8.26 -6.06 -7.51
C LYS A 10 7.56 -7.39 -7.82
N TYR A 11 7.67 -8.33 -6.89
CA TYR A 11 6.92 -9.58 -6.92
C TYR A 11 6.15 -9.71 -5.61
N GLU A 12 4.88 -10.06 -5.71
CA GLU A 12 4.05 -10.47 -4.57
C GLU A 12 4.09 -12.00 -4.53
N VAL A 13 4.62 -12.54 -3.44
CA VAL A 13 4.91 -13.97 -3.29
C VAL A 13 4.57 -14.40 -1.88
N GLU A 14 3.89 -15.54 -1.77
CA GLU A 14 3.60 -16.18 -0.49
C GLU A 14 4.69 -17.20 -0.14
N VAL A 15 4.97 -17.34 1.16
CA VAL A 15 5.89 -18.36 1.65
C VAL A 15 5.19 -19.72 1.58
N GLY A 16 5.80 -20.67 0.88
CA GLY A 16 5.29 -22.04 0.77
C GLY A 16 5.27 -22.77 2.11
N ALA A 17 4.57 -23.91 2.15
CA ALA A 17 4.42 -24.71 3.38
C ALA A 17 5.76 -25.24 3.95
N ASP A 18 6.80 -25.27 3.13
CA ASP A 18 8.17 -25.65 3.48
C ASP A 18 9.04 -24.47 3.93
N GLY A 19 8.49 -23.26 3.97
CA GLY A 19 9.20 -22.05 4.41
C GLY A 19 10.03 -21.37 3.32
N HIS A 20 9.88 -21.78 2.05
CA HIS A 20 10.63 -21.21 0.93
C HIS A 20 9.75 -20.42 -0.03
N VAL A 21 10.40 -19.57 -0.83
CA VAL A 21 9.77 -18.81 -1.91
C VAL A 21 10.45 -19.18 -3.22
N ASP A 22 9.67 -19.66 -4.19
CA ASP A 22 10.12 -19.94 -5.54
C ASP A 22 9.82 -18.76 -6.46
N LEU A 23 10.87 -18.05 -6.92
CA LEU A 23 10.74 -16.87 -7.76
C LEU A 23 11.36 -17.07 -9.15
N ARG A 24 10.56 -16.89 -10.20
CA ARG A 24 11.03 -16.86 -11.60
C ARG A 24 11.35 -15.43 -12.03
N VAL A 25 12.60 -15.18 -12.37
CA VAL A 25 13.10 -13.86 -12.78
C VAL A 25 13.50 -13.84 -14.26
N PRO A 26 13.35 -12.71 -14.98
CA PRO A 26 13.64 -12.61 -16.42
C PRO A 26 15.14 -12.38 -16.72
N PHE A 27 16.03 -12.82 -15.85
CA PHE A 27 17.47 -12.63 -16.02
C PHE A 27 18.14 -13.87 -16.61
N LYS A 28 19.24 -13.64 -17.33
CA LYS A 28 20.03 -14.73 -17.91
C LYS A 28 20.72 -15.54 -16.81
N PRO A 29 20.96 -16.85 -17.03
CA PRO A 29 21.77 -17.66 -16.11
C PRO A 29 23.13 -17.01 -15.83
N GLY A 30 23.53 -16.96 -14.55
CA GLY A 30 24.81 -16.38 -14.11
C GLY A 30 24.81 -14.86 -13.86
N ALA A 31 23.68 -14.17 -14.08
CA ALA A 31 23.55 -12.76 -13.70
C ALA A 31 23.64 -12.58 -12.17
N ARG A 32 24.40 -11.58 -11.71
CA ARG A 32 24.45 -11.20 -10.29
C ARG A 32 23.26 -10.31 -9.96
N LEU A 33 22.47 -10.73 -8.98
CA LEU A 33 21.28 -10.01 -8.52
C LEU A 33 21.43 -9.67 -7.03
N VAL A 34 20.84 -8.57 -6.63
CA VAL A 34 20.63 -8.21 -5.22
C VAL A 34 19.14 -8.34 -4.97
N VAL A 35 18.76 -9.11 -3.95
CA VAL A 35 17.36 -9.35 -3.58
C VAL A 35 17.07 -8.66 -2.26
N PHE A 36 16.01 -7.87 -2.21
CA PHE A 36 15.46 -7.31 -0.98
C PHE A 36 14.17 -8.05 -0.65
N VAL A 37 14.12 -8.65 0.54
CA VAL A 37 12.94 -9.32 1.06
C VAL A 37 12.36 -8.43 2.14
N LEU A 38 11.09 -8.05 1.99
CA LEU A 38 10.34 -7.27 2.94
C LEU A 38 9.07 -8.06 3.25
N GLU A 39 8.76 -8.22 4.53
CA GLU A 39 7.46 -8.74 4.93
C GLU A 39 6.39 -7.70 4.55
N GLU A 40 5.32 -8.16 3.91
CA GLU A 40 4.21 -7.26 3.59
C GLU A 40 3.62 -6.75 4.91
N PRO A 41 3.63 -5.43 5.16
CA PRO A 41 2.97 -4.90 6.34
C PRO A 41 1.48 -5.25 6.20
N ALA A 42 0.92 -5.91 7.23
CA ALA A 42 -0.51 -6.14 7.27
C ALA A 42 -1.22 -4.80 7.04
N GLU A 43 -1.97 -4.68 5.93
CA GLU A 43 -2.74 -3.48 5.63
C GLU A 43 -3.79 -3.30 6.73
N SER A 44 -3.46 -2.48 7.72
CA SER A 44 -4.38 -2.10 8.77
C SER A 44 -5.32 -1.05 8.20
N LEU A 45 -6.52 -1.47 7.79
CA LEU A 45 -7.61 -0.54 7.47
C LEU A 45 -8.10 0.25 8.70
N ALA A 46 -7.51 0.02 9.88
CA ALA A 46 -7.87 0.73 11.10
C ALA A 46 -7.70 2.24 10.96
N ASP A 47 -6.66 2.71 10.26
CA ASP A 47 -6.40 4.14 10.08
C ASP A 47 -7.44 4.79 9.18
N LEU A 48 -7.82 4.12 8.08
CA LEU A 48 -8.89 4.58 7.19
C LEU A 48 -10.25 4.56 7.88
N THR A 49 -10.51 3.53 8.69
CA THR A 49 -11.74 3.40 9.48
C THR A 49 -11.82 4.48 10.56
N ALA A 50 -10.72 4.74 11.27
CA ALA A 50 -10.62 5.80 12.26
C ALA A 50 -10.81 7.19 11.63
N ALA A 51 -10.21 7.44 10.46
CA ALA A 51 -10.41 8.69 9.73
C ALA A 51 -11.86 8.90 9.30
N ALA A 52 -12.52 7.86 8.76
CA ALA A 52 -13.93 7.91 8.37
C ALA A 52 -14.88 8.17 9.56
N GLN A 53 -14.49 7.75 10.77
CA GLN A 53 -15.25 7.95 12.00
C GLN A 53 -14.88 9.23 12.76
N SER A 54 -13.85 9.94 12.34
CA SER A 54 -13.21 10.98 13.16
C SER A 54 -14.03 12.26 13.30
N SER A 55 -14.80 12.67 12.30
CA SER A 55 -15.66 13.86 12.43
C SER A 55 -16.65 14.01 11.28
N LEU A 56 -17.93 14.18 11.61
CA LEU A 56 -18.95 14.72 10.72
C LEU A 56 -19.06 16.26 10.86
N ALA A 57 -18.22 16.91 11.68
CA ALA A 57 -18.30 18.36 11.93
C ALA A 57 -18.05 19.23 10.70
N PHE A 58 -17.44 18.66 9.64
CA PHE A 58 -17.37 19.33 8.34
C PHE A 58 -18.77 19.49 7.69
N TRP A 59 -19.67 18.53 7.92
CA TRP A 59 -21.05 18.54 7.43
C TRP A 59 -22.05 19.14 8.44
N ASP A 60 -21.68 19.22 9.72
CA ASP A 60 -22.48 19.82 10.80
C ASP A 60 -22.25 21.33 10.88
N ASN A 61 -22.72 22.05 9.86
CA ASN A 61 -22.61 23.50 9.79
C ASN A 61 -23.94 24.15 10.22
N PRO A 62 -24.01 24.85 11.37
CA PRO A 62 -25.23 25.47 11.85
C PRO A 62 -25.77 26.58 10.94
N LEU A 63 -24.97 27.10 10.00
CA LEU A 63 -25.44 28.01 8.96
C LEU A 63 -26.25 27.29 7.88
N ASP A 64 -25.93 26.02 7.62
CA ASP A 64 -26.64 25.16 6.65
C ASP A 64 -27.99 24.70 7.24
N ASP A 65 -28.07 24.53 8.56
CA ASP A 65 -29.31 24.21 9.27
C ASP A 65 -30.37 25.33 9.18
N GLU A 66 -29.98 26.60 9.10
CA GLU A 66 -30.91 27.74 9.03
C GLU A 66 -31.51 27.91 7.63
N ASP A 67 -30.73 27.64 6.58
CA ASP A 67 -31.15 27.73 5.17
C ASP A 67 -31.84 26.43 4.67
N TRP A 68 -31.43 25.25 5.16
CA TRP A 68 -31.92 23.97 4.63
C TRP A 68 -33.13 23.40 5.41
N ASN A 69 -33.28 23.69 6.70
CA ASN A 69 -34.41 23.18 7.51
C ASN A 69 -35.70 24.05 7.41
N ASN A 70 -35.66 25.16 6.66
CA ASN A 70 -36.82 26.03 6.40
C ASN A 70 -37.45 25.81 5.00
N ALA A 71 -37.26 24.63 4.40
CA ALA A 71 -37.92 24.22 3.14
C ALA A 71 -39.32 23.64 3.37
#